data_AF-A0A5D2UR41-F1
#
_entry.id   AF-A0A5D2UR41-F1
#
_cell.length_a   1.000
_cell.length_b   1.000
_cell.length_c   1.000
_cell.angle_alpha   90.00
_cell.angle_beta   90.00
_cell.angle_gamma   90.00
#
_symmetry.space_group_name_H-M   'P 1'
#
loop_
_entity.id
_entity.type
_entity.pdbx_description
1 polymer ?
#
loop_
_entity_poly.entity_id
_entity_poly.type
_entity_poly.pdbx_seq_one_letter_code
_entity_poly.pdbx_strand_id
1 'polypeptide(L)'
;MQVNEKCDVFSFGVVTLETLMGRHPGDIISFLSSSVSSLTPSCSSSAPFNQLLLKALLDQRLPSPREQIAAEVVFVVKLASLCLHATPQSRPSMQQVSQELSTRNPPSVKQFHTITISQLFDSSCYTS
;
A
#
# COMPACT_ATOMS: atom_id res chain seq x y z
N MET A 1 17.72 5.07 12.96
CA MET A 1 17.63 5.09 11.49
C MET A 1 19.03 5.22 10.93
N GLN A 2 19.38 4.41 9.94
CA GLN A 2 20.58 4.59 9.13
C GLN A 2 20.18 5.44 7.92
N VAL A 3 20.90 6.54 7.65
CA VAL A 3 20.64 7.37 6.47
C VAL A 3 21.30 6.71 5.26
N ASN A 4 20.47 6.26 4.32
CA ASN A 4 20.88 5.69 3.04
C ASN A 4 19.74 5.87 2.01
N GLU A 5 19.93 5.41 0.78
CA GLU A 5 18.95 5.51 -0.30
C GLU A 5 17.61 4.81 0.02
N LYS A 6 17.60 3.86 0.98
CA LYS A 6 16.38 3.19 1.42
C LYS A 6 15.46 4.10 2.23
N CYS A 7 15.96 5.21 2.77
CA CYS A 7 15.13 6.25 3.38
C CYS A 7 14.28 6.97 2.33
N ASP A 8 14.84 7.22 1.14
CA ASP A 8 14.11 7.82 0.03
C ASP A 8 13.04 6.86 -0.51
N VAL A 9 13.36 5.56 -0.58
CA VAL A 9 12.38 4.52 -0.97
C VAL A 9 11.20 4.46 0.02
N PHE A 10 11.47 4.52 1.32
CA PHE A 10 10.41 4.57 2.33
C PHE A 10 9.54 5.81 2.18
N SER A 11 10.18 6.98 2.01
CA SER A 11 9.48 8.25 1.81
C SER A 11 8.62 8.23 0.55
N PHE A 12 9.11 7.63 -0.53
CA PHE A 12 8.34 7.38 -1.75
C PHE A 12 7.10 6.52 -1.49
N GLY A 13 7.24 5.44 -0.71
CA GLY A 13 6.12 4.59 -0.30
C GLY A 13 5.03 5.37 0.45
N VAL A 14 5.44 6.27 1.37
CA VAL A 14 4.50 7.17 2.09
C VAL A 14 3.77 8.09 1.10
N VAL A 15 4.52 8.81 0.25
CA VAL A 15 3.93 9.74 -0.75
C VAL A 15 3.00 9.03 -1.72
N THR A 16 3.30 7.78 -2.07
CA THR A 16 2.45 6.97 -2.93
C THR A 16 1.09 6.69 -2.26
N LEU A 17 1.08 6.29 -0.99
CA LEU A 17 -0.16 6.11 -0.24
C LEU A 17 -0.91 7.42 -0.03
N GLU A 18 -0.19 8.52 0.25
CA GLU A 18 -0.78 9.86 0.38
C GLU A 18 -1.55 10.26 -0.88
N THR A 19 -0.94 10.01 -2.05
CA THR A 19 -1.53 10.32 -3.35
C THR A 19 -2.79 9.49 -3.58
N LEU A 20 -2.78 8.20 -3.25
CA LEU A 20 -3.93 7.31 -3.43
C LEU A 20 -5.08 7.59 -2.46
N MET A 21 -4.77 8.01 -1.24
CA MET A 21 -5.74 8.24 -0.17
C MET A 21 -6.26 9.68 -0.11
N GLY A 22 -5.54 10.63 -0.73
CA GLY A 22 -5.83 12.06 -0.66
C GLY A 22 -5.60 12.67 0.73
N ARG A 23 -4.89 11.97 1.62
CA ARG A 23 -4.60 12.37 3.01
C ARG A 23 -3.37 11.63 3.54
N HIS A 24 -2.77 12.18 4.61
CA HIS A 24 -1.61 11.56 5.26
C HIS A 24 -1.93 10.15 5.80
N PRO A 25 -1.08 9.12 5.61
CA PRO A 25 -1.39 7.73 5.93
C PRO A 25 -0.83 7.35 7.31
N GLY A 26 -0.70 8.32 8.23
CA GLY A 26 -0.02 8.14 9.53
C GLY A 26 -0.55 6.97 10.35
N ASP A 27 -1.87 6.75 10.33
CA ASP A 27 -2.52 5.61 10.98
C ASP A 27 -2.08 4.26 10.38
N ILE A 28 -1.93 4.19 9.05
CA ILE A 28 -1.48 2.99 8.34
C ILE A 28 0.00 2.74 8.64
N ILE A 29 0.83 3.77 8.61
CA ILE A 29 2.26 3.64 8.93
C ILE A 29 2.43 3.15 10.37
N SER A 30 1.63 3.68 11.29
CA SER A 30 1.59 3.23 12.69
C SER A 30 1.18 1.76 12.80
N PHE A 31 0.20 1.34 11.99
CA PHE A 31 -0.20 -0.07 11.87
C PHE A 31 0.92 -0.98 11.33
N LEU A 32 1.60 -0.58 10.26
CA LEU A 32 2.71 -1.37 9.69
C LEU A 32 3.92 -1.46 10.61
N SER A 33 4.15 -0.43 11.43
CA SER A 33 5.23 -0.41 12.42
C SER A 33 4.89 -1.15 13.71
N SER A 34 3.61 -1.40 13.98
CA SER A 34 3.15 -2.04 15.21
C SER A 34 2.84 -3.51 14.92
N SER A 35 3.38 -4.44 15.71
CA SER A 35 2.98 -5.88 15.63
C SER A 35 1.53 -6.14 16.09
N VAL A 36 0.69 -5.10 16.20
CA VAL A 36 -0.65 -5.15 16.80
C VAL A 36 -1.70 -5.12 15.70
N SER A 37 -2.28 -6.29 15.46
CA SER A 37 -3.34 -6.54 14.48
C SER A 37 -4.70 -5.85 14.75
N SER A 38 -4.78 -5.00 15.78
CA SER A 38 -6.04 -4.49 16.35
C SER A 38 -6.20 -2.98 16.29
N LEU A 39 -5.31 -2.24 15.60
CA LEU A 39 -5.47 -0.80 15.44
C LEU A 39 -6.73 -0.48 14.62
N THR A 40 -7.56 0.42 15.16
CA THR A 40 -8.72 0.96 14.47
C THR A 40 -8.32 2.22 13.72
N PRO A 41 -8.70 2.39 12.45
CA PRO A 41 -8.41 3.60 11.69
C PRO A 41 -9.17 4.79 12.26
N SER A 42 -8.61 6.00 12.14
CA SER A 42 -9.30 7.24 12.52
C SER A 42 -10.40 7.64 11.53
N CYS A 43 -10.51 6.97 10.38
CA CYS A 43 -11.66 7.13 9.48
C CYS A 43 -12.88 6.41 10.05
N SER A 44 -14.09 6.85 9.66
CA SER A 44 -15.42 6.50 10.23
C SER A 44 -15.82 5.01 10.24
N SER A 45 -14.89 4.08 10.03
CA SER A 45 -15.07 2.64 10.09
C SER A 45 -14.62 2.09 11.44
N SER A 46 -15.52 1.43 12.16
CA SER A 46 -15.24 0.71 13.42
C SER A 46 -14.48 -0.63 13.23
N ALA A 47 -14.18 -1.00 11.98
CA ALA A 47 -13.47 -2.24 11.67
C ALA A 47 -11.95 -2.10 11.94
N PRO A 48 -11.27 -3.15 12.43
CA PRO A 48 -9.82 -3.14 12.57
C PRO A 48 -9.13 -2.96 11.21
N PHE A 49 -7.95 -2.33 11.19
CA PHE A 49 -7.19 -2.04 9.96
C PHE A 49 -6.99 -3.26 9.06
N ASN A 50 -6.81 -4.44 9.64
CA ASN A 50 -6.66 -5.70 8.90
C ASN A 50 -7.88 -6.09 8.07
N GLN A 51 -9.08 -5.68 8.48
CA GLN A 51 -10.34 -5.97 7.78
C GLN A 51 -10.80 -4.77 6.94
N LEU A 52 -10.06 -3.67 6.98
CA LEU A 52 -10.40 -2.47 6.22
C LEU A 52 -10.24 -2.75 4.73
N LEU A 53 -11.28 -2.46 3.97
CA LEU A 53 -11.27 -2.61 2.52
C LEU A 53 -10.39 -1.54 1.88
N LEU A 54 -9.63 -1.92 0.85
CA LEU A 54 -8.80 -0.98 0.10
C LEU A 54 -9.61 0.23 -0.40
N LYS A 55 -10.83 -0.03 -0.93
CA LYS A 55 -11.72 1.03 -1.42
C LYS A 55 -12.06 2.10 -0.37
N ALA A 56 -12.08 1.73 0.92
CA ALA A 56 -12.43 2.65 2.00
C ALA A 56 -11.29 3.61 2.34
N LEU A 57 -10.06 3.27 1.95
CA LEU A 57 -8.87 4.09 2.17
C LEU A 57 -8.60 5.08 1.06
N LEU A 58 -8.96 4.74 -0.17
CA LEU A 58 -8.76 5.61 -1.33
C LEU A 58 -9.48 6.94 -1.16
N ASP A 59 -8.99 7.95 -1.88
CA ASP A 59 -9.58 9.28 -1.88
C ASP A 59 -11.05 9.23 -2.34
N GLN A 60 -11.96 9.44 -1.39
CA GLN A 60 -13.41 9.37 -1.63
C GLN A 60 -13.94 10.52 -2.49
N ARG A 61 -13.12 11.54 -2.77
CA ARG A 61 -13.45 12.61 -3.71
C ARG A 61 -13.33 12.14 -5.16
N LEU A 62 -12.64 11.03 -5.41
CA LEU A 62 -12.48 10.45 -6.74
C LEU A 62 -13.53 9.35 -6.98
N PRO A 63 -13.95 9.12 -8.24
CA PRO A 63 -14.78 7.97 -8.58
C PRO A 63 -14.08 6.66 -8.21
N SER A 64 -14.85 5.66 -7.75
CA SER A 64 -14.32 4.33 -7.49
C SER A 64 -13.63 3.77 -8.75
N PRO A 65 -12.37 3.30 -8.66
CA PRO A 65 -11.67 2.66 -9.76
C PRO A 65 -12.48 1.49 -10.35
N ARG A 66 -12.40 1.32 -11.67
CA ARG A 66 -13.05 0.23 -12.41
C ARG A 66 -12.05 -0.50 -13.30
N GLU A 67 -12.29 -1.78 -13.55
CA GLU A 67 -11.57 -2.60 -14.53
C GLU A 67 -10.04 -2.48 -14.41
N GLN A 68 -9.36 -2.05 -15.48
CA GLN A 68 -7.91 -1.92 -15.56
C GLN A 68 -7.35 -0.97 -14.49
N ILE A 69 -8.04 0.15 -14.20
CA ILE A 69 -7.59 1.14 -13.22
C ILE A 69 -7.60 0.53 -11.82
N ALA A 70 -8.60 -0.29 -11.51
CA ALA A 70 -8.66 -0.99 -10.23
C ALA A 70 -7.48 -1.95 -10.05
N ALA A 71 -7.05 -2.61 -11.12
CA ALA A 71 -5.86 -3.46 -11.11
C ALA A 71 -4.56 -2.66 -10.95
N GLU A 72 -4.42 -1.52 -11.65
CA GLU A 72 -3.29 -0.59 -11.49
C GLU A 72 -3.21 -0.06 -10.05
N VAL A 73 -4.34 0.33 -9.45
CA VAL A 73 -4.37 0.80 -8.05
C VAL A 73 -3.90 -0.29 -7.09
N VAL A 74 -4.39 -1.52 -7.23
CA VAL A 74 -3.95 -2.65 -6.39
C VAL A 74 -2.45 -2.90 -6.54
N PHE A 75 -1.94 -2.84 -7.76
CA PHE A 75 -0.51 -2.99 -8.03
C PHE A 75 0.31 -1.89 -7.35
N VAL A 76 -0.07 -0.63 -7.49
CA VAL A 76 0.65 0.50 -6.88
C VAL A 76 0.62 0.41 -5.35
N VAL A 77 -0.49 -0.03 -4.76
CA VAL A 77 -0.56 -0.24 -3.30
C VAL A 77 0.38 -1.35 -2.84
N LYS A 78 0.49 -2.45 -3.59
CA LYS A 78 1.46 -3.52 -3.30
C LYS A 78 2.90 -3.02 -3.46
N LEU A 79 3.18 -2.22 -4.49
CA LEU A 79 4.52 -1.65 -4.65
C LEU A 79 4.87 -0.70 -3.50
N ALA A 80 3.91 0.10 -3.05
CA ALA A 80 4.07 0.96 -1.89
C ALA A 80 4.29 0.15 -0.60
N SER A 81 3.62 -1.00 -0.42
CA SER A 81 3.83 -1.86 0.76
C SER A 81 5.26 -2.41 0.82
N LEU A 82 5.83 -2.81 -0.30
CA LEU A 82 7.24 -3.22 -0.39
C LEU A 82 8.20 -2.07 -0.04
N CYS A 83 7.89 -0.85 -0.48
CA CYS A 83 8.68 0.34 -0.15
C CYS A 83 8.63 0.71 1.34
N LEU A 84 7.51 0.43 2.00
CA LEU A 84 7.26 0.74 3.42
C LEU A 84 7.77 -0.35 4.39
N HIS A 85 8.44 -1.39 3.89
CA HIS A 85 8.93 -2.48 4.73
C HIS A 85 9.82 -1.97 5.88
N ALA A 86 9.62 -2.49 7.09
CA ALA A 86 10.33 -2.04 8.29
C ALA A 86 11.86 -2.21 8.14
N THR A 87 12.28 -3.37 7.63
CA THR A 87 13.69 -3.66 7.30
C THR A 87 14.12 -2.93 6.02
N PRO A 88 15.10 -2.01 6.05
CA PRO A 88 15.53 -1.25 4.87
C PRO A 88 16.05 -2.12 3.72
N GLN A 89 16.71 -3.24 4.02
CA GLN A 89 17.27 -4.15 3.02
C GLN A 89 16.20 -4.92 2.24
N SER A 90 15.02 -5.08 2.81
CA SER A 90 13.88 -5.73 2.14
C SER A 90 13.13 -4.79 1.20
N ARG A 91 13.40 -3.47 1.26
CA ARG A 91 12.80 -2.51 0.34
C ARG A 91 13.45 -2.64 -1.04
N PRO A 92 12.72 -2.44 -2.15
CA PRO A 92 13.32 -2.39 -3.49
C PRO A 92 14.28 -1.20 -3.65
N SER A 93 15.01 -1.14 -4.77
CA SER A 93 15.69 0.08 -5.20
C SER A 93 14.74 0.99 -5.96
N MET A 94 15.01 2.31 -6.00
CA MET A 94 14.20 3.23 -6.81
C MET A 94 14.21 2.87 -8.31
N GLN A 95 15.28 2.25 -8.80
CA GLN A 95 15.33 1.72 -10.17
C GLN A 95 14.30 0.61 -10.39
N GLN A 96 14.20 -0.35 -9.46
CA GLN A 96 13.19 -1.42 -9.52
C GLN A 96 11.78 -0.82 -9.46
N VAL A 97 11.54 0.10 -8.53
CA VAL A 97 10.24 0.80 -8.40
C VAL A 97 9.87 1.50 -9.70
N SER A 98 10.81 2.25 -10.31
CA SER A 98 10.57 2.95 -11.58
C SER A 98 10.27 1.99 -12.72
N GLN A 99 10.96 0.84 -12.77
CA GLN A 99 10.76 -0.17 -13.81
C GLN A 99 9.37 -0.80 -13.67
N GLU A 100 9.00 -1.23 -12.46
CA GLU A 100 7.69 -1.80 -12.13
C GLU A 100 6.54 -0.85 -12.52
N LEU A 101 6.66 0.44 -12.20
CA LEU A 101 5.68 1.47 -12.60
C LEU A 101 5.61 1.70 -14.11
N SER A 102 6.72 1.46 -14.82
CA SER A 102 6.78 1.65 -16.29
C SER A 102 6.21 0.45 -17.05
N THR A 103 6.28 -0.75 -16.47
CA THR A 103 5.72 -1.96 -17.06
C THR A 103 4.20 -2.01 -16.84
N ARG A 104 3.44 -1.62 -17.86
CA ARG A 104 1.97 -1.60 -17.82
C ARG A 104 1.35 -3.00 -17.99
N ASN A 105 1.62 -3.91 -17.05
CA ASN A 105 1.02 -5.25 -16.98
C ASN A 105 0.40 -5.51 -15.60
N PRO A 106 -0.63 -4.74 -15.20
CA PRO A 106 -1.29 -5.00 -13.93
C PRO A 106 -1.98 -6.37 -13.98
N PRO A 107 -1.84 -7.22 -12.96
CA PRO A 107 -2.53 -8.50 -12.90
C PRO A 107 -4.05 -8.27 -12.95
N SER A 108 -4.79 -9.12 -13.66
CA SER A 108 -6.25 -8.98 -13.77
C SER A 108 -6.90 -9.11 -12.38
N VAL A 109 -7.45 -8.01 -11.85
CA VAL A 109 -8.13 -7.99 -10.55
C VAL A 109 -9.64 -8.14 -10.77
N LYS A 110 -10.17 -9.34 -10.52
CA LYS A 110 -11.62 -9.60 -10.59
C LYS A 110 -12.41 -9.10 -9.37
N GLN A 111 -11.73 -8.68 -8.29
CA GLN A 111 -12.34 -8.52 -6.96
C GLN A 111 -11.91 -7.27 -6.17
N PHE A 112 -11.69 -6.13 -6.84
CA PHE A 112 -11.24 -4.89 -6.19
C PHE A 112 -12.05 -4.46 -4.94
N HIS A 113 -13.35 -4.73 -4.93
CA HIS A 113 -14.28 -4.30 -3.88
C HIS A 113 -14.20 -5.12 -2.58
N THR A 114 -13.54 -6.29 -2.59
CA THR A 114 -13.39 -7.17 -1.42
C THR A 114 -11.96 -7.25 -0.88
N ILE A 115 -10.99 -6.62 -1.55
CA ILE A 115 -9.59 -6.67 -1.12
C ILE A 115 -9.44 -5.90 0.19
N THR A 116 -8.91 -6.58 1.21
CA THR A 116 -8.55 -5.98 2.48
C THR A 116 -7.11 -5.52 2.50
N ILE A 117 -6.76 -4.63 3.42
CA ILE A 117 -5.40 -4.15 3.59
C ILE A 117 -4.45 -5.26 4.02
N SER A 118 -4.87 -6.17 4.90
CA SER A 118 -4.04 -7.32 5.26
C SER A 118 -3.54 -8.10 4.04
N GLN A 119 -4.40 -8.36 3.05
CA GLN A 119 -4.04 -9.09 1.82
C GLN A 119 -2.99 -8.37 0.94
N LEU A 120 -2.77 -7.07 1.14
CA LEU A 120 -1.83 -6.27 0.36
C LEU A 120 -0.50 -6.06 1.07
N PHE A 121 -0.48 -6.20 2.40
CA PHE A 121 0.69 -5.98 3.25
C PHE A 121 1.22 -7.27 3.88
N ASP A 122 0.52 -8.40 3.73
CA ASP A 122 1.01 -9.71 4.17
C ASP A 122 2.18 -10.16 3.27
N SER A 123 3.38 -10.18 3.85
CA SER A 123 4.63 -10.48 3.16
C SER A 123 4.84 -11.98 2.91
N SER A 124 3.86 -12.82 3.28
CA SER A 124 3.92 -14.28 3.22
C SER A 124 3.82 -14.91 1.82
N CYS A 125 3.62 -14.12 0.75
CA CYS A 125 3.41 -14.63 -0.61
C CYS A 125 4.60 -14.45 -1.58
N TYR A 126 5.80 -14.08 -1.11
CA TYR A 126 6.95 -13.78 -1.97
C TYR A 126 8.12 -14.77 -1.89
N THR A 127 7.83 -16.07 -1.73
CA THR A 127 8.81 -17.13 -2.02
C THR A 127 8.25 -18.05 -3.10
N SER A 128 8.74 -17.88 -4.32
CA SER A 128 8.78 -18.93 -5.35
C SER A 128 10.12 -18.82 -6.06
#